data_AF-A0A1Q2L0P9-F1
#
_entry.id   AF-A0A1Q2L0P9-F1
#
_cell.length_a   1.000
_cell.length_b   1.000
_cell.length_c   1.000
_cell.angle_alpha   90.00
_cell.angle_beta   90.00
_cell.angle_gamma   90.00
#
_symmetry.space_group_name_H-M   'P 1'
#
loop_
_entity.id
_entity.type
_entity.pdbx_description
1 polymer ?
#
loop_
_entity_poly.entity_id
_entity_poly.type
_entity_poly.pdbx_seq_one_letter_code
_entity_poly.pdbx_strand_id
1 'polypeptide(L)'
;MAAYELRRLQMTKSGEEIEFASGSFLEKELDGNVQYELVMHNVPRYELFLDNLQSEEPVHVTFETFDNKTGRADMNVRTVNKEKPKDNIVELETIHPIEFK
;
A
#
# COMPACT_ATOMS: atom_id res chain seq x y z
N MET A 1 -1.93 -12.72 12.78
CA MET A 1 -1.15 -11.91 11.82
C MET A 1 -0.91 -12.75 10.59
N ALA A 2 -1.51 -12.35 9.46
CA ALA A 2 -1.31 -13.01 8.17
C ALA A 2 -0.51 -12.07 7.26
N ALA A 3 0.40 -12.61 6.46
CA ALA A 3 1.22 -11.85 5.53
C ALA A 3 1.02 -12.42 4.13
N TYR A 4 0.77 -11.53 3.16
CA TYR A 4 0.57 -11.88 1.77
C TYR A 4 1.57 -11.11 0.92
N GLU A 5 2.13 -11.76 -0.10
CA GLU A 5 3.00 -11.10 -1.05
C GLU A 5 2.16 -10.36 -2.10
N LEU A 6 2.46 -9.08 -2.31
CA LEU A 6 1.84 -8.28 -3.35
C LEU A 6 2.43 -8.62 -4.70
N ARG A 7 1.56 -8.90 -5.66
CA ARG A 7 1.91 -9.10 -7.05
C ARG A 7 1.72 -7.82 -7.86
N ARG A 8 0.67 -7.04 -7.56
CA ARG A 8 0.32 -5.84 -8.31
C ARG A 8 -0.34 -4.80 -7.41
N LEU A 9 -0.08 -3.52 -7.68
CA LEU A 9 -0.76 -2.39 -7.07
C LEU A 9 -1.12 -1.37 -8.14
N GLN A 10 -2.33 -0.83 -8.08
CA GLN A 10 -2.84 0.14 -9.05
C GLN A 10 -3.59 1.25 -8.33
N MET A 11 -3.38 2.49 -8.77
CA MET A 11 -4.14 3.64 -8.30
C MET A 11 -5.58 3.55 -8.82
N THR A 12 -6.56 3.50 -7.92
CA THR A 12 -7.97 3.28 -8.29
C THR A 12 -8.52 4.40 -9.18
N LYS A 13 -8.11 5.66 -8.95
CA LYS A 13 -8.62 6.82 -9.72
C LYS A 13 -8.03 6.92 -11.12
N SER A 14 -6.72 6.76 -11.27
CA SER A 14 -6.02 6.93 -12.55
C SER A 14 -5.90 5.63 -13.35
N GLY A 15 -6.06 4.48 -12.71
CA GLY A 15 -5.71 3.19 -13.29
C GLY A 15 -4.20 3.01 -13.50
N GLU A 16 -3.38 3.88 -12.91
CA GLU A 16 -1.93 3.79 -13.04
C GLU A 16 -1.38 2.66 -12.18
N GLU A 17 -0.55 1.79 -12.76
CA GLU A 17 0.14 0.74 -12.03
C GLU A 17 1.36 1.30 -11.29
N ILE A 18 1.50 0.92 -10.03
CA ILE A 18 2.63 1.30 -9.19
C ILE A 18 3.67 0.19 -9.27
N GLU A 19 4.81 0.49 -9.88
CA GLU A 19 5.96 -0.41 -9.89
C GLU A 19 6.65 -0.43 -8.52
N PHE A 20 7.06 -1.62 -8.10
CA PHE A 20 7.85 -1.88 -6.88
C PHE A 20 8.66 -3.17 -7.06
N ALA A 21 9.79 -3.30 -6.35
CA ALA A 21 10.60 -4.52 -6.44
C ALA A 21 10.03 -5.67 -5.59
N SER A 22 9.50 -5.34 -4.41
CA SER A 22 8.82 -6.28 -3.53
C SER A 22 7.77 -5.56 -2.70
N GLY A 23 6.64 -6.22 -2.48
CA GLY A 23 5.55 -5.67 -1.69
C GLY A 23 4.93 -6.72 -0.78
N SER A 24 4.48 -6.29 0.40
CA SER A 24 3.83 -7.14 1.39
C SER A 24 2.55 -6.49 1.89
N PHE A 25 1.56 -7.32 2.11
CA PHE A 25 0.26 -6.95 2.61
C PHE A 25 0.01 -7.73 3.91
N LEU A 26 -0.05 -6.99 5.02
CA LEU A 26 -0.03 -7.53 6.38
C LEU A 26 -1.38 -7.27 7.03
N GLU A 27 -2.00 -8.34 7.54
CA GLU A 27 -3.23 -8.26 8.32
C GLU A 27 -2.88 -8.21 9.81
N LYS A 28 -3.30 -7.12 10.46
CA LYS A 28 -3.16 -6.87 11.90
C LYS A 28 -4.53 -6.78 12.55
N GLU A 29 -4.68 -7.42 13.70
CA GLU A 29 -5.87 -7.27 14.53
C GLU A 29 -5.50 -6.39 15.72
N LEU A 30 -6.14 -5.23 15.82
CA LEU A 30 -5.92 -4.22 16.85
C LEU A 30 -7.27 -3.85 17.45
N ASP A 31 -7.43 -4.07 18.76
CA ASP A 31 -8.66 -3.75 19.50
C ASP A 31 -9.96 -4.32 18.90
N GLY A 32 -9.88 -5.53 18.31
CA GLY A 32 -11.01 -6.19 17.65
C GLY A 32 -11.33 -5.66 16.24
N ASN A 33 -10.54 -4.72 15.73
CA ASN A 33 -10.60 -4.24 14.35
C ASN A 33 -9.47 -4.86 13.53
N VAL A 34 -9.81 -5.35 12.34
CA VAL A 34 -8.83 -5.81 11.36
C VAL A 34 -8.33 -4.61 10.58
N GLN A 35 -7.04 -4.33 10.70
CA GLN A 35 -6.32 -3.34 9.90
C GLN A 35 -5.37 -4.05 8.95
N TYR A 36 -5.10 -3.41 7.82
CA TYR A 36 -4.13 -3.90 6.87
C TYR A 36 -3.05 -2.85 6.61
N GLU A 37 -1.82 -3.33 6.57
CA GLU A 37 -0.66 -2.54 6.21
C GLU A 37 -0.09 -3.03 4.88
N LEU A 38 0.29 -2.09 4.03
CA LEU A 38 0.89 -2.34 2.74
C LEU A 38 2.29 -1.75 2.75
N VAL A 39 3.31 -2.59 2.60
CA VAL A 39 4.72 -2.18 2.58
C VAL A 39 5.30 -2.48 1.22
N MET A 40 5.87 -1.47 0.56
CA MET A 40 6.53 -1.60 -0.74
C MET A 40 7.97 -1.15 -0.67
N HIS A 41 8.84 -1.88 -1.34
CA HIS A 41 10.26 -1.57 -1.48
C HIS A 41 10.62 -1.21 -2.91
N ASN A 42 11.55 -0.28 -3.07
CA ASN A 42 12.05 0.21 -4.35
C ASN A 42 10.95 0.73 -5.27
N VAL A 43 10.13 1.64 -4.75
CA VAL A 43 9.03 2.27 -5.51
C VAL A 43 9.62 3.42 -6.34
N PRO A 44 9.74 3.32 -7.69
CA PRO A 44 10.39 4.37 -8.47
C PRO A 44 9.65 5.72 -8.40
N ARG A 45 8.32 5.67 -8.28
CA ARG A 45 7.44 6.85 -8.16
C ARG A 45 7.04 7.16 -6.72
N TYR A 46 7.96 6.99 -5.76
CA TYR A 46 7.69 7.24 -4.33
C TYR A 46 7.27 8.68 -4.02
N GLU A 47 7.65 9.63 -4.87
CA GLU A 47 7.28 11.04 -4.77
C GLU A 47 5.77 11.26 -4.76
N LEU A 48 5.00 10.42 -5.49
CA LEU A 48 3.53 10.44 -5.44
C LEU A 48 3.03 10.25 -4.00
N PHE A 49 3.62 9.32 -3.27
CA PHE A 49 3.24 9.02 -1.89
C PHE A 49 3.75 10.07 -0.91
N LEU A 50 4.84 10.79 -1.24
CA LEU A 50 5.30 11.93 -0.44
C LEU A 50 4.30 13.08 -0.47
N ASP A 51 3.71 13.35 -1.63
CA ASP A 51 2.69 14.40 -1.76
C ASP A 51 1.46 14.04 -0.91
N ASN A 52 0.98 12.80 -1.01
CA ASN A 52 -0.11 12.29 -0.18
C ASN A 52 0.19 12.32 1.33
N LEU A 53 1.44 12.02 1.73
CA LEU A 53 1.87 12.10 3.12
C LEU A 53 1.84 13.55 3.64
N GLN A 54 2.25 14.52 2.81
CA GLN A 54 2.28 15.94 3.19
C GLN A 54 0.91 16.60 3.17
N SER A 55 0.03 16.18 2.25
CA SER A 55 -1.33 16.70 2.13
C SER A 55 -2.32 16.02 3.07
N GLU A 56 -1.91 14.95 3.77
CA GLU A 56 -2.76 14.06 4.56
C GLU A 56 -3.94 13.49 3.73
N GLU A 57 -3.79 13.41 2.41
CA GLU A 57 -4.81 12.87 1.52
C GLU A 57 -4.68 11.35 1.36
N PRO A 58 -5.80 10.62 1.43
CA PRO A 58 -5.79 9.17 1.29
C PRO A 58 -5.41 8.73 -0.12
N VAL A 59 -4.68 7.62 -0.19
CA VAL A 59 -4.34 6.90 -1.41
C VAL A 59 -5.37 5.81 -1.64
N HIS A 60 -6.02 5.86 -2.81
CA HIS A 60 -6.98 4.84 -3.21
C HIS A 60 -6.31 3.82 -4.11
N VAL A 61 -6.20 2.58 -3.65
CA VAL A 61 -5.47 1.51 -4.37
C VAL A 61 -6.33 0.28 -4.60
N THR A 62 -6.08 -0.38 -5.73
CA THR A 62 -6.51 -1.75 -6.01
C THR A 62 -5.26 -2.61 -6.01
N PHE A 63 -5.27 -3.73 -5.28
CA PHE A 63 -4.13 -4.62 -5.18
C PHE A 63 -4.48 -6.05 -5.57
N GLU A 64 -3.47 -6.80 -5.99
CA GLU A 64 -3.51 -8.24 -6.25
C GLU A 64 -2.33 -8.89 -5.53
N THR A 65 -2.58 -9.98 -4.83
CA THR A 65 -1.56 -10.80 -4.16
C THR A 65 -1.22 -12.04 -4.99
N PHE A 66 -0.12 -12.72 -4.66
CA PHE A 66 0.27 -13.96 -5.33
C PHE A 66 -0.70 -15.13 -5.10
N ASP A 67 -1.52 -15.10 -4.05
CA ASP A 67 -2.61 -16.06 -3.81
C ASP A 67 -3.90 -15.70 -4.57
N ASN A 68 -3.83 -14.80 -5.55
CA ASN A 68 -4.92 -14.30 -6.39
C ASN A 68 -6.03 -13.58 -5.61
N LYS A 69 -5.77 -13.08 -4.41
CA LYS A 69 -6.72 -12.19 -3.74
C LYS A 69 -6.61 -10.81 -4.38
N THR A 70 -7.76 -10.26 -4.73
CA THR A 70 -7.84 -8.89 -5.21
C THR A 70 -8.70 -8.08 -4.26
N GLY A 71 -8.30 -6.83 -4.03
CA GLY A 71 -9.00 -5.97 -3.10
C GLY A 71 -8.87 -4.51 -3.46
N ARG A 72 -9.77 -3.70 -2.92
CA ARG A 72 -9.71 -2.24 -2.95
C ARG A 72 -9.56 -1.70 -1.54
N ALA A 73 -8.67 -0.74 -1.38
CA ALA A 73 -8.39 -0.13 -0.10
C ALA A 73 -8.19 1.38 -0.24
N ASP A 74 -8.72 2.09 0.75
CA ASP A 74 -8.39 3.49 1.02
C ASP A 74 -7.36 3.50 2.14
N MET A 75 -6.17 4.01 1.83
CA MET A 75 -5.01 3.89 2.72
C MET A 75 -4.34 5.24 2.95
N ASN A 76 -3.90 5.50 4.18
CA ASN A 76 -3.05 6.62 4.49
C ASN A 76 -1.59 6.24 4.31
N VAL A 77 -0.79 7.18 3.82
CA VAL A 77 0.66 7.00 3.79
C VAL A 77 1.19 7.19 5.20
N ARG A 78 1.84 6.17 5.75
CA ARG A 78 2.45 6.22 7.09
C ARG A 78 3.89 6.70 7.01
N THR A 79 4.65 6.21 6.05
CA THR A 79 6.07 6.52 5.91
C THR A 79 6.50 6.41 4.45
N VAL A 80 7.35 7.34 4.03
CA VAL A 80 8.10 7.25 2.77
C VAL A 80 9.56 7.52 3.05
N ASN A 81 10.41 6.50 2.95
CA ASN A 81 11.84 6.65 3.19
C ASN A 81 12.54 7.18 1.93
N LYS A 82 12.98 8.44 1.98
CA LYS A 82 13.69 9.14 0.91
C LYS A 82 15.22 9.04 0.98
N GLU A 83 15.78 8.58 2.10
CA GLU A 83 17.22 8.63 2.35
C GLU A 83 18.01 7.69 1.42
N LYS A 84 17.33 6.68 0.87
CA LYS A 84 17.88 5.79 -0.15
C LYS A 84 16.89 5.65 -1.32
N PRO A 85 17.01 6.46 -2.38
CA PRO A 85 16.10 6.38 -3.53
C PRO A 85 16.13 5.04 -4.27
N LYS A 86 17.21 4.26 -4.12
CA LYS A 86 17.36 2.90 -4.68
C LYS A 86 16.97 1.79 -3.69
N ASP A 87 16.55 2.17 -2.48
CA ASP A 87 16.16 1.30 -1.36
C ASP A 87 15.05 1.98 -0.55
N ASN A 88 14.10 2.59 -1.26
CA ASN A 88 13.05 3.38 -0.65
C ASN A 88 11.91 2.47 -0.20
N ILE A 89 11.29 2.83 0.91
CA ILE A 89 10.18 2.07 1.50
C ILE A 89 8.97 2.99 1.55
N VAL A 90 7.83 2.50 1.08
CA VAL A 90 6.53 3.16 1.21
C VAL A 90 5.65 2.26 2.06
N GLU A 91 5.16 2.79 3.17
CA GLU A 91 4.24 2.11 4.08
C GLU A 91 2.88 2.79 4.04
N LEU A 92 1.83 2.02 3.80
CA LEU A 92 0.44 2.46 3.80
C LEU A 92 -0.34 1.69 4.85
N GLU A 93 -1.38 2.32 5.42
CA GLU A 93 -2.27 1.71 6.40
C GLU A 93 -3.73 1.98 6.02
N THR A 94 -4.59 0.96 6.13
CA THR A 94 -6.02 1.10 5.83
C THR A 94 -6.74 2.05 6.77
N ILE A 95 -7.58 2.91 6.20
CA ILE A 95 -8.49 3.79 6.94
C ILE A 95 -9.79 3.05 7.27
N HIS A 96 -10.23 2.20 6.35
CA HIS A 96 -11.48 1.45 6.41
C HIS A 96 -11.24 -0.03 6.08
N PRO A 97 -12.16 -0.93 6.48
CA PRO A 97 -12.10 -2.34 6.12
C PRO A 97 -11.95 -2.50 4.60
N ILE A 98 -11.13 -3.46 4.19
CA ILE A 98 -10.87 -3.70 2.78
C ILE A 98 -12.05 -4.40 2.12
N GLU A 99 -12.36 -3.96 0.91
CA GLU A 99 -13.30 -4.63 0.03
C GLU A 99 -12.53 -5.67 -0.80
N PHE A 100 -12.57 -6.93 -0.37
CA PHE A 100 -12.10 -8.06 -1.18
C PHE A 100 -13.14 -8.41 -2.24
N LYS A 101 -12.67 -8.79 -3.44
CA LYS A 101 -13.52 -9.27 -4.55
C LYS A 101 -13.39 -10.77 -4.75
#